data_AF-A0A1B6G276-F1
#
_entry.id   AF-A0A1B6G276-F1
#
_cell.length_a   1.000
_cell.length_b   1.000
_cell.length_c   1.000
_cell.angle_alpha   90.00
_cell.angle_beta   90.00
_cell.angle_gamma   90.00
#
_symmetry.space_group_name_H-M   'P 1'
#
loop_
_entity.id
_entity.type
_entity.pdbx_description
1 polymer ?
#
loop_
_entity_poly.entity_id
_entity_poly.type
_entity_poly.pdbx_seq_one_letter_code
_entity_poly.pdbx_strand_id
1 'polypeptide(L)'
;MDKVPTWLNEGFLQTVLQGGEHIQPRVTVVSYTARPAIAAGENFSSYLFRVNVTYRVGESLKEHSQSLIVKLPVQGGFIYDLAKHTEFYDKEPVFYERILPKMNEKLNCEFSPTAFYSPLDKVVVQSDLAPDYHVGD
;
A
#
# COMPACT_ATOMS: atom_id res chain seq x y z
N MET A 1 -8.19 14.84 -0.93
CA MET A 1 -7.82 14.68 -2.34
C MET A 1 -8.77 13.65 -2.88
N ASP A 2 -9.68 14.06 -3.75
CA ASP A 2 -10.79 13.18 -4.18
C ASP A 2 -10.46 12.48 -5.49
N LYS A 3 -9.24 12.69 -6.00
CA LYS A 3 -8.75 12.16 -7.26
C LYS A 3 -7.58 11.21 -7.03
N VAL A 4 -7.57 10.09 -7.74
CA VAL A 4 -6.46 9.15 -7.77
C VAL A 4 -5.22 9.83 -8.37
N PRO A 5 -4.04 9.75 -7.74
CA PRO A 5 -2.81 10.30 -8.31
C PRO A 5 -2.43 9.61 -9.62
N THR A 6 -1.86 10.37 -10.57
CA THR A 6 -1.48 9.83 -11.89
C THR A 6 -0.33 8.82 -11.84
N TRP A 7 0.50 8.88 -10.80
CA TRP A 7 1.56 7.90 -10.56
C TRP A 7 1.04 6.55 -10.05
N LEU A 8 -0.19 6.49 -9.51
CA LEU A 8 -0.83 5.25 -9.10
C LEU A 8 -1.40 4.54 -10.33
N ASN A 9 -0.48 4.00 -11.13
CA ASN A 9 -0.75 3.40 -12.43
C ASN A 9 -0.14 2.01 -12.57
N GLU A 10 -0.28 1.43 -13.76
CA GLU A 10 0.20 0.09 -14.09
C GLU A 10 1.67 -0.14 -13.73
N GLY A 11 2.56 0.81 -14.08
CA GLY A 11 3.99 0.69 -13.82
C GLY A 11 4.32 0.70 -12.33
N PHE A 12 3.65 1.55 -11.55
CA PHE A 12 3.78 1.54 -10.09
C PHE A 12 3.33 0.19 -9.51
N LEU A 13 2.15 -0.29 -9.89
CA LEU A 13 1.59 -1.54 -9.37
C LEU A 13 2.43 -2.76 -9.76
N GLN A 14 3.00 -2.76 -10.96
CA GLN A 14 3.94 -3.80 -11.38
C GLN A 14 5.14 -3.85 -10.43
N THR A 15 5.79 -2.70 -10.19
CA THR A 15 6.97 -2.62 -9.32
C THR A 15 6.65 -3.02 -7.87
N VAL A 16 5.48 -2.60 -7.36
CA VAL A 16 4.96 -3.00 -6.04
C VAL A 16 4.82 -4.51 -5.92
N LEU A 17 4.10 -5.13 -6.86
CA LEU A 17 3.82 -6.57 -6.85
C LEU A 17 5.05 -7.43 -7.11
N GLN A 18 6.00 -6.91 -7.90
CA GLN A 18 7.27 -7.56 -8.18
C GLN A 18 8.25 -7.49 -6.99
N GLY A 19 8.04 -6.56 -6.06
CA GLY A 19 8.93 -6.35 -4.91
C GLY A 19 10.18 -5.52 -5.23
N GLY A 20 10.20 -4.76 -6.33
CA GLY A 20 11.35 -3.96 -6.79
C GLY A 20 11.53 -3.95 -8.30
N GLU A 21 12.28 -2.97 -8.84
CA GLU A 21 12.38 -2.73 -10.29
C GLU A 21 13.06 -3.86 -11.10
N HIS A 22 13.88 -4.70 -10.45
CA HIS A 22 14.71 -5.70 -11.13
C HIS A 22 14.61 -7.10 -10.52
N ILE A 23 13.51 -7.39 -9.83
CA ILE A 23 13.26 -8.71 -9.25
C ILE A 23 12.60 -9.63 -10.29
N GLN A 24 13.09 -10.86 -10.40
CA GLN A 24 12.48 -11.90 -11.23
C GLN A 24 11.72 -12.91 -10.34
N PRO A 25 10.66 -13.56 -10.86
CA PRO A 25 10.07 -13.40 -12.21
C PRO A 25 9.36 -12.04 -12.40
N ARG A 26 9.31 -11.55 -13.64
CA ARG A 26 8.63 -10.27 -13.93
C ARG A 26 7.13 -10.36 -13.67
N VAL A 27 6.57 -9.29 -13.13
CA VAL A 27 5.12 -9.12 -13.03
C VAL A 27 4.62 -8.36 -14.26
N THR A 28 3.44 -8.70 -14.76
CA THR A 28 2.72 -7.91 -15.77
C THR A 28 1.32 -7.64 -15.27
N VAL A 29 0.95 -6.37 -15.16
CA VAL A 29 -0.41 -5.98 -14.77
C VAL A 29 -1.32 -6.13 -15.99
N VAL A 30 -2.44 -6.82 -15.81
CA VAL A 30 -3.44 -7.05 -16.85
C VAL A 30 -4.50 -5.95 -16.81
N SER A 31 -4.97 -5.61 -15.62
CA SER A 31 -5.90 -4.51 -15.40
C SER A 31 -5.85 -4.06 -13.94
N TYR A 32 -6.31 -2.84 -13.68
CA TYR A 32 -6.50 -2.36 -12.32
C TYR A 32 -7.62 -1.34 -12.22
N THR A 33 -8.18 -1.20 -11.02
CA THR A 33 -9.06 -0.10 -10.63
C THR A 33 -8.53 0.54 -9.38
N ALA A 34 -8.63 1.87 -9.27
CA ALA A 34 -8.22 2.62 -8.10
C ALA A 34 -9.32 3.63 -7.74
N ARG A 35 -9.65 3.73 -6.46
CA ARG A 35 -10.65 4.67 -5.93
C ARG A 35 -10.31 5.09 -4.50
N PRO A 36 -10.81 6.24 -4.00
CA PRO A 36 -10.71 6.56 -2.59
C PRO A 36 -11.23 5.39 -1.72
N ALA A 37 -10.49 5.04 -0.66
CA ALA A 37 -10.84 3.92 0.21
C ALA A 37 -11.87 4.29 1.29
N ILE A 38 -11.89 5.57 1.68
CA ILE A 38 -12.77 6.13 2.72
C ILE A 38 -13.49 7.37 2.20
N ALA A 39 -14.56 7.77 2.88
CA ALA A 39 -15.38 8.89 2.44
C ALA A 39 -14.60 10.22 2.54
N ALA A 40 -15.04 11.21 1.75
CA ALA A 40 -14.51 12.56 1.87
C ALA A 40 -14.74 13.10 3.29
N GLY A 41 -13.72 13.71 3.88
CA GLY A 41 -13.76 14.21 5.27
C GLY A 41 -13.30 13.22 6.34
N GLU A 42 -13.20 11.92 6.04
CA GLU A 42 -12.65 10.91 6.97
C GLU A 42 -11.13 10.75 6.85
N ASN A 43 -10.54 11.34 5.81
CA ASN A 43 -9.10 11.40 5.60
C ASN A 43 -8.49 12.45 6.54
N PHE A 44 -7.95 12.03 7.69
CA PHE A 44 -7.34 12.93 8.67
C PHE A 44 -5.91 13.32 8.31
N SER A 45 -4.97 12.37 8.38
CA SER A 45 -3.54 12.61 8.14
C SER A 45 -3.01 11.99 6.86
N SER A 46 -3.83 11.30 6.08
CA SER A 46 -3.39 10.62 4.86
C SER A 46 -4.52 10.50 3.86
N TYR A 47 -4.18 10.34 2.59
CA TYR A 47 -5.12 9.87 1.57
C TYR A 47 -4.97 8.37 1.40
N LEU A 48 -6.09 7.66 1.38
CA LEU A 48 -6.13 6.21 1.18
C LEU A 48 -6.85 5.88 -0.13
N PHE A 49 -6.24 5.03 -0.93
CA PHE A 49 -6.81 4.51 -2.17
C PHE A 49 -6.91 2.99 -2.08
N ARG A 50 -8.09 2.46 -2.40
CA ARG A 50 -8.31 1.03 -2.58
C ARG A 50 -8.04 0.69 -4.04
N VAL A 51 -7.15 -0.27 -4.27
CA VAL A 51 -6.73 -0.72 -5.59
C VAL A 51 -7.02 -2.20 -5.74
N ASN A 52 -7.79 -2.57 -6.76
CA ASN A 52 -7.90 -3.97 -7.18
C ASN A 52 -7.06 -4.12 -8.44
N VAL A 53 -6.08 -5.02 -8.41
CA VAL A 53 -5.16 -5.26 -9.52
C VAL A 53 -5.20 -6.74 -9.91
N THR A 54 -5.32 -7.00 -11.21
CA THR A 54 -5.14 -8.32 -11.80
C THR A 54 -3.83 -8.36 -12.55
N TYR A 55 -3.01 -9.39 -12.32
CA TYR A 55 -1.65 -9.49 -12.84
C TYR A 55 -1.26 -10.93 -13.17
N ARG A 56 -0.17 -11.08 -13.93
CA ARG A 56 0.48 -12.35 -14.28
C ARG A 56 1.93 -12.31 -13.82
N VAL A 57 2.52 -13.50 -13.65
CA VAL A 57 3.89 -13.66 -13.16
C VAL A 57 4.69 -14.52 -14.14
N GLY A 58 5.83 -14.00 -14.60
CA GLY A 58 6.68 -14.63 -15.61
C GLY A 58 5.94 -14.85 -16.92
N GLU A 59 6.16 -16.01 -17.54
CA GLU A 59 5.50 -16.42 -18.78
C GLU A 59 4.15 -17.13 -18.54
N SER A 60 3.70 -17.21 -17.28
CA SER A 60 2.43 -17.85 -16.95
C SER A 60 1.24 -17.07 -17.49
N LEU A 61 0.30 -17.77 -18.11
CA LEU A 61 -1.00 -17.22 -18.48
C LEU A 61 -1.98 -17.12 -17.30
N LYS A 62 -1.62 -17.67 -16.13
CA LYS A 62 -2.46 -17.64 -14.93
C LYS A 62 -2.54 -16.21 -14.40
N GLU A 63 -3.76 -15.72 -14.25
CA GLU A 63 -4.05 -14.43 -13.62
C GLU A 63 -4.21 -14.57 -12.11
N HIS A 64 -3.71 -13.57 -11.41
CA HIS A 64 -3.80 -13.38 -9.98
C HIS A 64 -4.50 -12.05 -9.71
N SER A 65 -5.28 -11.99 -8.64
CA SER A 65 -5.95 -10.77 -8.21
C SER A 65 -5.51 -10.39 -6.81
N GLN A 66 -5.24 -9.11 -6.59
CA GLN A 66 -4.86 -8.56 -5.29
C GLN A 66 -5.68 -7.31 -5.00
N SER A 67 -6.25 -7.24 -3.81
CA SER A 67 -6.79 -5.99 -3.26
C SER A 67 -5.75 -5.34 -2.35
N LEU A 68 -5.53 -4.05 -2.54
CA LEU A 68 -4.50 -3.26 -1.87
C LEU A 68 -5.10 -1.98 -1.30
N ILE A 69 -4.53 -1.53 -0.18
CA ILE A 69 -4.65 -0.16 0.32
C ILE A 69 -3.33 0.56 0.06
N VAL A 70 -3.40 1.65 -0.70
CA VAL A 70 -2.28 2.56 -0.95
C VAL A 70 -2.51 3.82 -0.13
N LYS A 71 -1.60 4.10 0.78
CA LYS A 71 -1.65 5.24 1.69
C LYS A 71 -0.51 6.20 1.38
N LEU A 72 -0.82 7.49 1.38
CA LEU A 72 0.14 8.56 1.17
C LEU A 72 -0.16 9.75 2.10
N PRO A 73 0.86 10.57 2.42
CA PRO A 73 0.69 11.79 3.18
C PRO A 73 -0.36 12.74 2.59
N VAL A 74 -1.02 13.52 3.45
CA VAL A 74 -1.75 14.71 2.96
C VAL A 74 -0.75 15.70 2.38
N GLN A 75 -1.18 16.47 1.38
CA GLN A 75 -0.31 17.39 0.63
C GLN A 75 -0.54 18.88 0.99
N GLY A 76 -1.32 19.15 2.04
CA GLY A 76 -1.64 20.50 2.48
C GLY A 76 -2.39 20.53 3.83
N GLY A 77 -2.47 21.72 4.41
CA GLY A 77 -3.13 21.97 5.70
C GLY A 77 -2.23 21.72 6.91
N PHE A 78 -2.79 21.91 8.10
CA PHE A 78 -2.05 21.92 9.36
C PHE A 78 -1.25 20.63 9.61
N ILE A 79 -1.83 19.46 9.35
CA ILE A 79 -1.14 18.17 9.54
C ILE A 79 0.07 18.06 8.61
N TYR A 80 -0.07 18.48 7.35
CA TYR A 80 1.05 18.49 6.40
C TYR A 80 2.18 19.40 6.88
N ASP A 81 1.87 20.60 7.37
CA ASP A 81 2.87 21.54 7.86
C ASP A 81 3.56 21.05 9.14
N LEU A 82 2.80 20.48 10.09
CA LEU A 82 3.36 19.85 11.29
C LEU A 82 4.28 18.67 10.94
N ALA A 83 3.89 17.86 9.95
CA ALA A 83 4.66 16.71 9.51
C ALA A 83 5.96 17.08 8.78
N LYS A 84 6.14 18.31 8.29
CA LYS A 84 7.43 18.77 7.74
C LYS A 84 8.50 18.99 8.80
N HIS A 85 8.07 19.31 10.02
CA HIS A 85 8.96 19.63 11.14
C HIS A 85 9.13 18.46 12.11
N THR A 86 8.57 17.30 11.78
CA THR A 86 8.56 16.10 12.62
C THR A 86 8.75 14.86 11.75
N GLU A 87 9.09 13.73 12.36
CA GLU A 87 9.22 12.44 11.67
C GLU A 87 7.86 11.73 11.51
N PHE A 88 6.77 12.49 11.37
CA PHE A 88 5.40 11.98 11.50
C PHE A 88 5.11 10.82 10.52
N TYR A 89 5.51 10.98 9.26
CA TYR A 89 5.32 9.95 8.23
C TYR A 89 6.46 8.94 8.13
N ASP A 90 7.60 9.20 8.76
CA ASP A 90 8.80 8.37 8.59
C ASP A 90 8.72 7.08 9.41
N LYS A 91 7.85 7.06 10.42
CA LYS A 91 7.64 5.90 11.31
C LYS A 91 6.91 4.74 10.63
N GLU A 92 5.96 5.03 9.74
CA GLU A 92 5.12 4.00 9.14
C GLU A 92 5.90 3.02 8.25
N PRO A 93 6.74 3.47 7.30
CA PRO A 93 7.58 2.56 6.52
C PRO A 93 8.46 1.68 7.41
N VAL A 94 9.10 2.27 8.44
CA VAL A 94 9.93 1.51 9.39
C VAL A 94 9.12 0.43 10.11
N PHE A 95 7.90 0.75 10.52
CA PHE A 95 7.04 -0.19 11.21
C PHE A 95 6.65 -1.37 10.32
N TYR A 96 6.11 -1.10 9.13
CA TYR A 96 5.61 -2.12 8.21
C TYR A 96 6.73 -2.94 7.53
N GLU A 97 7.85 -2.33 7.20
CA GLU A 97 8.94 -3.01 6.48
C GLU A 97 9.93 -3.74 7.41
N ARG A 98 10.06 -3.30 8.67
CA ARG A 98 11.12 -3.81 9.57
C ARG A 98 10.62 -4.37 10.88
N ILE A 99 9.68 -3.69 11.54
CA ILE A 99 9.26 -4.06 12.91
C ILE A 99 8.23 -5.20 12.85
N LEU A 100 7.14 -5.03 12.09
CA LEU A 100 6.07 -6.01 11.98
C LEU A 100 6.56 -7.38 11.48
N PRO A 101 7.38 -7.49 10.41
CA PRO A 101 7.87 -8.79 9.97
C PRO A 101 8.63 -9.55 11.07
N LYS A 102 9.45 -8.84 11.86
CA LYS A 102 10.17 -9.43 13.01
C LYS A 102 9.23 -9.86 14.13
N MET A 103 8.14 -9.13 14.36
CA MET A 103 7.14 -9.51 15.34
C MET A 103 6.37 -10.75 14.89
N ASN A 104 5.92 -10.81 13.64
CA ASN A 104 5.23 -11.96 13.08
C ASN A 104 6.11 -13.22 13.15
N GLU A 105 7.41 -13.10 12.81
CA GLU A 105 8.38 -14.20 12.91
C GLU A 105 8.52 -14.70 14.36
N LYS A 106 8.68 -13.79 15.32
CA LYS A 106 8.85 -14.15 16.74
C LYS A 106 7.61 -14.78 17.36
N LEU A 107 6.44 -14.33 16.95
CA LEU A 107 5.14 -14.80 17.47
C LEU A 107 4.58 -15.97 16.66
N ASN A 108 5.18 -16.29 15.50
CA ASN A 108 4.66 -17.24 14.53
C ASN A 108 3.17 -17.02 14.21
N CYS A 109 2.80 -15.76 14.02
CA CYS A 109 1.43 -15.32 13.82
C CYS A 109 1.40 -14.09 12.92
N GLU A 110 0.56 -14.09 11.89
CA GLU A 110 0.28 -12.90 11.08
C GLU A 110 -0.92 -12.16 11.66
N PHE A 111 -0.66 -11.06 12.37
CA PHE A 111 -1.70 -10.23 13.00
C PHE A 111 -1.81 -8.83 12.36
N SER A 112 -1.16 -8.62 11.21
CA SER A 112 -1.12 -7.35 10.50
C SER A 112 -1.33 -7.55 9.00
N PRO A 113 -1.78 -6.51 8.27
CA PRO A 113 -1.80 -6.55 6.81
C PRO A 113 -0.41 -6.85 6.25
N THR A 114 -0.37 -7.62 5.16
CA THR A 114 0.87 -7.85 4.41
C THR A 114 1.31 -6.53 3.80
N ALA A 115 2.50 -6.05 4.16
CA ALA A 115 3.11 -4.89 3.52
C ALA A 115 3.77 -5.29 2.20
N PHE A 116 3.61 -4.44 1.18
CA PHE A 116 4.24 -4.59 -0.12
C PHE A 116 5.33 -3.55 -0.30
N TYR A 117 6.29 -3.85 -1.17
CA TYR A 117 7.30 -2.89 -1.59
C TYR A 117 6.64 -1.63 -2.17
N SER A 118 7.19 -0.46 -1.83
CA SER A 118 6.83 0.81 -2.47
C SER A 118 8.09 1.46 -3.06
N PRO A 119 8.09 1.82 -4.36
CA PRO A 119 9.18 2.59 -4.96
C PRO A 119 9.13 4.08 -4.60
N LEU A 120 8.09 4.53 -3.88
CA LEU A 120 7.88 5.94 -3.55
C LEU A 120 8.05 6.17 -2.05
N ASP A 121 8.84 7.20 -1.72
CA ASP A 121 9.05 7.61 -0.34
C ASP A 121 7.73 7.96 0.35
N LYS A 122 7.57 7.50 1.59
CA LYS A 122 6.39 7.72 2.46
C LYS A 122 5.06 7.21 1.91
N VAL A 123 5.06 6.49 0.79
CA VAL A 123 3.88 5.78 0.29
C VAL A 123 3.92 4.36 0.83
N VAL A 124 2.86 3.97 1.54
CA VAL A 124 2.73 2.64 2.12
C VAL A 124 1.71 1.86 1.31
N VAL A 125 2.05 0.61 0.95
CA VAL A 125 1.16 -0.31 0.24
C VAL A 125 0.96 -1.55 1.07
N GLN A 126 -0.30 -1.92 1.33
CA GLN A 126 -0.67 -3.08 2.14
C GLN A 126 -1.78 -3.87 1.48
N SER A 127 -1.95 -5.13 1.88
CA SER A 127 -3.16 -5.88 1.55
C SER A 127 -4.39 -5.17 2.13
N ASP A 128 -5.46 -5.14 1.34
CA ASP A 128 -6.77 -4.74 1.83
C ASP A 128 -7.31 -5.86 2.71
N LEU A 129 -7.56 -5.56 3.99
CA LEU A 129 -8.08 -6.54 4.93
C LEU A 129 -9.49 -6.94 4.53
N ALA A 130 -9.76 -8.24 4.57
CA ALA A 130 -11.04 -8.81 4.18
C ALA A 130 -12.17 -8.36 5.13
N PRO A 131 -13.44 -8.44 4.70
CA PRO A 131 -14.59 -7.99 5.49
C PRO A 131 -14.79 -8.71 6.83
N ASP A 132 -14.19 -9.89 7.00
CA ASP A 132 -14.14 -10.67 8.23
C ASP A 132 -13.00 -10.24 9.18
N TYR A 133 -12.27 -9.18 8.84
CA TYR A 133 -11.36 -8.53 9.77
C TYR A 133 -12.16 -7.87 10.90
N HIS A 134 -11.93 -8.34 12.12
CA HIS A 134 -12.50 -7.78 13.33
C HIS A 134 -11.44 -6.92 14.04
N VAL A 135 -11.79 -5.68 14.34
CA VAL A 135 -11.01 -4.86 15.28
C VAL A 135 -11.26 -5.47 16.66
N GLY A 136 -10.19 -5.91 17.34
CA GLY A 136 -10.29 -6.42 18.71
C GLY A 136 -10.77 -5.33 19.66
N ASP A 137 -11.69 -5.70 20.55
CA ASP A 137 -12.25 -4.84 21.60
C ASP A 137 -11.19 -4.40 22.64
#